data_AF-V3ZDB4-F1
#
_entry.id   AF-V3ZDB4-F1
#
_cell.length_a   1.000
_cell.length_b   1.000
_cell.length_c   1.000
_cell.angle_alpha   90.00
_cell.angle_beta   90.00
_cell.angle_gamma   90.00
#
_symmetry.space_group_name_H-M   'P 1'
#
loop_
_entity.id
_entity.type
_entity.pdbx_description
1 polymer ?
#
loop_
_entity_poly.entity_id
_entity_poly.type
_entity_poly.pdbx_seq_one_letter_code
_entity_poly.pdbx_strand_id
1 'polypeptide(L)'
;KGSSFMTVSYRHRESLNKLMKNLYSTHPHFVRCIIPNELKQPGLIDAHLVLHQLQCNGVLEGIRICRKGFPNRIIYSEFKQRYSILAPNAIPDGFVDGKVVATNILQALQMDTAEYRLGLTKVFFKAGVVGYLEDLRDERLTSIISMFQAHIRGYLMRKAYKKLCDQRVGLSVIQRNIRKWLLMRNWLWWKLYTKVKPLLNVARAEDEMKVKEELLEKTKSELEKTEKVKKELEEQNVTLLQQKNDMYIQLQAEQDNVADCEEKIEKLIKQKVDFESQIKEMEERLLDEEDAAAELEEKKKKLD
;
A
#
# COMPACT_ATOMS: atom_id res chain seq x y z
N LYS A 1 3.18 -35.97 -21.84
CA LYS A 1 4.48 -35.31 -22.15
C LYS A 1 5.23 -35.20 -20.83
N GLY A 2 6.35 -35.90 -20.73
CA GLY A 2 7.04 -36.16 -19.47
C GLY A 2 7.55 -34.88 -18.84
N SER A 3 7.28 -34.71 -17.54
CA SER A 3 8.02 -33.78 -16.70
C SER A 3 9.50 -34.11 -16.85
N SER A 4 10.30 -33.18 -17.38
CA SER A 4 11.75 -33.21 -17.18
C SER A 4 12.02 -33.51 -15.71
N PHE A 5 12.94 -34.42 -15.41
CA PHE A 5 13.19 -34.91 -14.06
C PHE A 5 13.92 -33.81 -13.27
N MET A 6 13.17 -32.78 -12.86
CA MET A 6 13.70 -31.68 -12.06
C MET A 6 14.08 -32.20 -10.68
N THR A 7 15.36 -32.13 -10.36
CA THR A 7 15.85 -32.48 -9.02
C THR A 7 15.26 -31.55 -7.96
N VAL A 8 15.13 -32.04 -6.73
CA VAL A 8 14.61 -31.24 -5.61
C VAL A 8 15.46 -29.98 -5.40
N SER A 9 16.77 -30.08 -5.60
CA SER A 9 17.72 -28.97 -5.52
C SER A 9 17.45 -27.90 -6.57
N TYR A 10 17.11 -28.28 -7.82
CA TYR A 10 16.75 -27.34 -8.87
C TYR A 10 15.49 -26.56 -8.53
N ARG A 11 14.44 -27.25 -8.06
CA ARG A 11 13.18 -26.61 -7.63
C ARG A 11 13.40 -25.64 -6.47
N HIS A 12 14.25 -26.01 -5.49
CA HIS A 12 14.60 -25.12 -4.38
C HIS A 12 15.36 -23.89 -4.86
N ARG A 13 16.30 -24.03 -5.80
CA ARG A 13 17.04 -22.89 -6.37
C ARG A 13 16.10 -21.89 -7.05
N GLU A 14 15.14 -22.38 -7.82
CA GLU A 14 14.18 -21.50 -8.50
C GLU A 14 13.26 -20.76 -7.51
N SER A 15 12.78 -21.48 -6.48
CA SER A 15 11.98 -20.90 -5.39
C SER A 15 12.77 -19.84 -4.62
N LEU A 16 14.04 -20.13 -4.27
CA LEU A 16 14.93 -19.19 -3.60
C LEU A 16 15.21 -17.95 -4.44
N ASN A 17 15.42 -18.09 -5.75
CA ASN A 17 15.63 -16.94 -6.63
C ASN A 17 14.41 -16.02 -6.68
N LYS A 18 13.19 -16.59 -6.73
CA LYS A 18 11.94 -15.83 -6.65
C LYS A 18 11.82 -15.13 -5.28
N LEU A 19 12.10 -15.85 -4.19
CA LEU A 19 12.08 -15.28 -2.84
C LEU A 19 13.07 -14.13 -2.70
N MET A 20 14.31 -14.30 -3.15
CA MET A 20 15.34 -13.25 -3.06
C MET A 20 14.96 -12.02 -3.88
N LYS A 21 14.42 -12.18 -5.10
CA LYS A 21 13.89 -11.05 -5.88
C LYS A 21 12.81 -10.28 -5.11
N ASN A 22 11.90 -10.99 -4.46
CA ASN A 22 10.83 -10.37 -3.66
C ASN A 22 11.38 -9.69 -2.40
N LEU A 23 12.36 -10.30 -1.71
CA LEU A 23 12.98 -9.69 -0.54
C LEU A 23 13.76 -8.42 -0.91
N TYR A 24 14.48 -8.41 -2.04
CA TYR A 24 15.23 -7.23 -2.49
C TYR A 24 14.34 -6.09 -3.01
N SER A 25 13.12 -6.39 -3.47
CA SER A 25 12.17 -5.35 -3.91
C SER A 25 11.39 -4.71 -2.76
N THR A 26 11.50 -5.25 -1.54
CA THR A 26 10.78 -4.77 -0.35
C THR A 26 11.71 -4.02 0.61
N HIS A 27 11.12 -3.36 1.62
CA HIS A 27 11.87 -2.68 2.68
C HIS A 27 12.11 -3.64 3.86
N PRO A 28 13.35 -4.11 4.10
CA PRO A 28 13.60 -5.13 5.11
C PRO A 28 13.63 -4.52 6.53
N HIS A 29 13.06 -5.24 7.47
CA HIS A 29 13.18 -4.99 8.91
C HIS A 29 13.87 -6.18 9.56
N PHE A 30 14.89 -5.93 10.37
CA PHE A 30 15.72 -6.98 10.95
C PHE A 30 15.48 -7.13 12.45
N VAL A 31 15.27 -8.36 12.88
CA VAL A 31 15.32 -8.77 14.29
C VAL A 31 16.44 -9.80 14.42
N ARG A 32 17.44 -9.51 15.26
CA ARG A 32 18.56 -10.43 15.52
C ARG A 32 18.36 -11.10 16.88
N CYS A 33 18.03 -12.38 16.86
CA CYS A 33 17.90 -13.19 18.07
C CYS A 33 19.30 -13.58 18.58
N ILE A 34 19.52 -13.48 19.90
CA ILE A 34 20.75 -13.88 20.57
C ILE A 34 20.44 -15.03 21.52
N ILE A 35 21.23 -16.09 21.45
CA ILE A 35 21.10 -17.25 22.33
C ILE A 35 21.75 -16.91 23.67
N PRO A 36 21.03 -16.98 24.80
CA PRO A 36 21.55 -16.56 26.09
C PRO A 36 22.44 -17.62 26.75
N ASN A 37 22.19 -18.91 26.53
CA ASN A 37 22.98 -20.03 27.06
C ASN A 37 22.71 -21.33 26.26
N GLU A 38 23.64 -22.29 26.30
CA GLU A 38 23.50 -23.59 25.64
C GLU A 38 22.70 -24.62 26.47
N LEU A 39 22.59 -24.38 27.79
CA LEU A 39 21.88 -25.25 28.74
C LEU A 39 20.36 -25.21 28.58
N LYS A 40 19.83 -24.37 27.68
CA LYS A 40 18.39 -24.15 27.42
C LYS A 40 17.63 -23.73 28.68
N GLN A 41 18.29 -23.04 29.62
CA GLN A 41 17.68 -22.59 30.86
C GLN A 41 17.17 -21.14 30.73
N PRO A 42 15.93 -20.84 31.15
CA PRO A 42 15.44 -19.47 31.17
C PRO A 42 16.19 -18.65 32.25
N GLY A 43 16.45 -17.37 31.96
CA GLY A 43 17.05 -16.43 32.92
C GLY A 43 18.56 -16.55 33.14
N LEU A 44 19.20 -17.61 32.64
CA LEU A 44 20.65 -17.76 32.65
C LEU A 44 21.27 -17.09 31.41
N ILE A 45 22.32 -16.27 31.60
CA ILE A 45 23.06 -15.62 30.50
C ILE A 45 24.54 -15.97 30.62
N ASP A 46 25.11 -16.49 29.54
CA ASP A 46 26.56 -16.67 29.36
C ASP A 46 27.13 -15.47 28.59
N ALA A 47 27.99 -14.70 29.26
CA ALA A 47 28.60 -13.50 28.71
C ALA A 47 29.54 -13.80 27.53
N HIS A 48 30.30 -14.90 27.58
CA HIS A 48 31.27 -15.21 26.52
C HIS A 48 30.54 -15.64 25.23
N LEU A 49 29.50 -16.46 25.38
CA LEU A 49 28.66 -16.88 24.26
C LEU A 49 27.95 -15.70 23.58
N VAL A 50 27.38 -14.78 24.38
CA VAL A 50 26.72 -13.58 23.85
C VAL A 50 27.73 -12.66 23.18
N LEU A 51 28.90 -12.43 23.78
CA LEU A 51 29.93 -11.57 23.20
C LEU A 51 30.40 -12.09 21.83
N HIS A 52 30.64 -13.40 21.72
CA HIS A 52 31.00 -14.03 20.45
C HIS A 52 29.91 -13.83 19.39
N GLN A 53 28.62 -14.04 19.73
CA GLN A 53 27.51 -13.80 18.81
C GLN A 53 27.41 -12.33 18.37
N LEU A 54 27.61 -11.37 19.27
CA LEU A 54 27.53 -9.94 18.94
C LEU A 54 28.62 -9.52 17.95
N GLN A 55 29.81 -10.12 18.05
CA GLN A 55 30.93 -9.90 17.13
C GLN A 55 30.67 -10.57 15.77
N CYS A 56 30.34 -11.86 15.75
CA CYS A 56 30.13 -12.62 14.51
C CYS A 56 28.92 -12.12 13.70
N ASN A 57 27.84 -11.70 14.38
CA ASN A 57 26.64 -11.18 13.72
C ASN A 57 26.77 -9.71 13.29
N GLY A 58 27.93 -9.07 13.53
CA GLY A 58 28.17 -7.67 13.19
C GLY A 58 27.18 -6.71 13.87
N VAL A 59 26.81 -6.99 15.13
CA VAL A 59 25.86 -6.15 15.88
C VAL A 59 26.51 -4.81 16.23
N LEU A 60 27.79 -4.82 16.60
CA LEU A 60 28.53 -3.60 16.93
C LEU A 60 28.67 -2.67 15.72
N GLU A 61 29.00 -3.22 14.56
CA GLU A 61 29.07 -2.50 13.29
C GLU A 61 27.70 -1.96 12.88
N GLY A 62 26.65 -2.78 13.03
CA GLY A 62 25.27 -2.36 12.80
C GLY A 62 24.86 -1.16 13.66
N ILE A 63 25.14 -1.21 14.97
CA ILE A 63 24.88 -0.09 15.89
C ILE A 63 25.70 1.14 15.49
N ARG A 64 26.98 0.97 15.14
CA ARG A 64 27.87 2.07 14.73
C ARG A 64 27.34 2.78 13.48
N ILE A 65 26.87 2.02 12.49
CA ILE A 65 26.25 2.55 11.27
C ILE A 65 24.93 3.24 11.60
N CYS A 66 24.06 2.62 12.40
CA CYS A 66 22.78 3.23 12.80
C CYS A 66 22.96 4.55 13.58
N ARG A 67 24.01 4.66 14.40
CA ARG A 67 24.30 5.87 15.20
C ARG A 67 24.85 7.01 14.34
N LYS A 68 25.65 6.70 13.33
CA LYS A 68 26.17 7.69 12.36
C LYS A 68 25.17 8.02 11.26
N GLY A 69 24.31 7.06 10.94
CA GLY A 69 23.34 7.14 9.86
C GLY A 69 22.02 7.76 10.28
N PHE A 70 21.12 7.81 9.31
CA PHE A 70 19.75 8.28 9.45
C PHE A 70 18.82 7.16 9.00
N PRO A 71 18.33 6.31 9.92
CA PRO A 71 17.56 5.12 9.58
C PRO A 71 16.19 5.48 8.97
N ASN A 72 15.60 6.59 9.41
CA ASN A 72 14.28 7.01 8.95
C ASN A 72 14.42 7.94 7.74
N ARG A 73 13.71 7.62 6.64
CA ARG A 73 13.79 8.33 5.36
C ARG A 73 12.39 8.60 4.84
N ILE A 74 12.00 9.87 4.79
CA ILE A 74 10.63 10.27 4.42
C ILE A 74 10.71 11.14 3.15
N ILE A 75 9.84 10.89 2.19
CA ILE A 75 9.76 11.70 0.95
C ILE A 75 9.18 13.07 1.29
N TYR A 76 9.67 14.13 0.64
CA TYR A 76 9.21 15.49 0.94
C TYR A 76 7.70 15.70 0.79
N SER A 77 7.05 15.05 -0.19
CA SER A 77 5.61 15.12 -0.38
C SER A 77 4.85 14.56 0.82
N GLU A 78 5.29 13.40 1.33
CA GLU A 78 4.73 12.76 2.51
C GLU A 78 4.99 13.57 3.78
N PHE A 79 6.22 14.06 3.95
CA PHE A 79 6.59 14.91 5.09
C PHE A 79 5.74 16.17 5.15
N LYS A 80 5.59 16.86 4.01
CA LYS A 80 4.73 18.03 3.86
C LYS A 80 3.30 17.68 4.25
N GLN A 81 2.72 16.64 3.68
CA GLN A 81 1.33 16.26 3.96
C GLN A 81 1.10 15.90 5.44
N ARG A 82 2.03 15.16 6.06
CA ARG A 82 1.89 14.71 7.46
C ARG A 82 2.08 15.83 8.48
N TYR A 83 3.14 16.62 8.33
CA TYR A 83 3.60 17.53 9.39
C TYR A 83 3.26 19.01 9.17
N SER A 84 2.59 19.37 8.07
CA SER A 84 2.16 20.76 7.86
C SER A 84 1.27 21.31 8.98
N ILE A 85 0.55 20.42 9.67
CA ILE A 85 -0.34 20.78 10.78
C ILE A 85 0.42 21.26 12.03
N LEU A 86 1.71 20.91 12.16
CA LEU A 86 2.53 21.27 13.30
C LEU A 86 2.93 22.74 13.28
N ALA A 87 3.17 23.28 12.09
CA ALA A 87 3.64 24.66 11.89
C ALA A 87 2.96 25.30 10.66
N PRO A 88 1.64 25.54 10.69
CA PRO A 88 0.91 26.06 9.53
C PRO A 88 1.41 27.45 9.11
N ASN A 89 1.80 28.29 10.07
CA ASN A 89 2.29 29.65 9.81
C ASN A 89 3.68 29.70 9.16
N ALA A 90 4.44 28.59 9.19
CA ALA A 90 5.78 28.51 8.61
C ALA A 90 5.75 28.14 7.11
N ILE A 91 4.56 27.83 6.57
CA ILE A 91 4.37 27.37 5.20
C ILE A 91 3.89 28.56 4.36
N PRO A 92 4.65 28.97 3.33
CA PRO A 92 4.21 30.05 2.45
C PRO A 92 2.97 29.64 1.64
N ASP A 93 2.12 30.60 1.34
CA ASP A 93 0.95 30.39 0.48
C ASP A 93 1.37 30.07 -0.97
N GLY A 94 0.75 29.05 -1.55
CA GLY A 94 0.98 28.63 -2.94
C GLY A 94 1.77 27.32 -3.12
N PHE A 95 2.20 27.04 -4.35
CA PHE A 95 3.00 25.86 -4.67
C PHE A 95 4.46 26.09 -4.26
N VAL A 96 4.82 25.56 -3.10
CA VAL A 96 6.17 25.62 -2.55
C VAL A 96 6.83 24.24 -2.60
N ASP A 97 8.10 24.22 -3.00
CA ASP A 97 8.95 23.03 -3.02
C ASP A 97 8.96 22.33 -1.65
N GLY A 98 8.85 21.00 -1.69
CA GLY A 98 8.74 20.17 -0.49
C GLY A 98 9.97 20.25 0.41
N LYS A 99 11.16 20.53 -0.16
CA LYS A 99 12.39 20.74 0.63
C LYS A 99 12.35 22.02 1.44
N VAL A 100 11.86 23.11 0.85
CA VAL A 100 11.72 24.40 1.55
C VAL A 100 10.69 24.27 2.66
N VAL A 101 9.54 23.66 2.38
CA VAL A 101 8.49 23.43 3.38
C VAL A 101 9.00 22.59 4.54
N ALA A 102 9.70 21.48 4.25
CA ALA A 102 10.29 20.65 5.30
C ALA A 102 11.31 21.43 6.15
N THR A 103 12.13 22.26 5.52
CA THR A 103 13.12 23.10 6.24
C THR A 103 12.41 24.07 7.18
N ASN A 104 11.39 24.78 6.71
CA ASN A 104 10.65 25.75 7.50
C ASN A 104 9.92 25.10 8.68
N ILE A 105 9.30 23.93 8.48
CA ILE A 105 8.63 23.19 9.56
C ILE A 105 9.66 22.77 10.62
N LEU A 106 10.79 22.19 10.22
CA LEU A 106 11.83 21.73 11.16
C LEU A 106 12.45 22.89 11.94
N GLN A 107 12.63 24.06 11.29
CA GLN A 107 13.09 25.28 11.94
C GLN A 107 12.06 25.87 12.90
N ALA A 108 10.78 25.89 12.50
CA ALA A 108 9.69 26.36 13.36
C ALA A 108 9.52 25.47 14.61
N LEU A 109 9.81 24.18 14.48
CA LEU A 109 9.86 23.21 15.59
C LEU A 109 11.17 23.27 16.40
N GLN A 110 12.10 24.16 16.03
CA GLN A 110 13.40 24.34 16.70
C GLN A 110 14.20 23.03 16.85
N MET A 111 14.11 22.16 15.84
CA MET A 111 14.81 20.87 15.88
C MET A 111 16.31 21.03 15.67
N ASP A 112 17.11 20.27 16.43
CA ASP A 112 18.55 20.30 16.25
C ASP A 112 18.91 19.79 14.86
N THR A 113 19.73 20.57 14.16
CA THR A 113 20.31 20.19 12.88
C THR A 113 21.04 18.85 12.96
N ALA A 114 21.58 18.40 14.09
CA ALA A 114 22.25 17.10 14.18
C ALA A 114 21.30 15.88 14.11
N GLU A 115 19.99 16.08 14.27
CA GLU A 115 18.97 15.03 14.31
C GLU A 115 18.37 14.72 12.94
N TYR A 116 18.54 15.63 11.97
CA TYR A 116 18.03 15.46 10.62
C TYR A 116 19.04 15.88 9.53
N ARG A 117 18.82 15.39 8.31
CA ARG A 117 19.54 15.84 7.10
C ARG A 117 18.56 15.98 5.95
N LEU A 118 18.73 17.04 5.16
CA LEU A 118 17.92 17.31 3.97
C LEU A 118 18.63 16.74 2.74
N GLY A 119 18.02 15.75 2.09
CA GLY A 119 18.50 15.23 0.81
C GLY A 119 17.92 15.98 -0.39
N LEU A 120 18.07 15.39 -1.58
CA LEU A 120 17.48 15.90 -2.82
C LEU A 120 15.97 15.65 -2.89
N THR A 121 15.52 14.44 -2.54
CA THR A 121 14.12 14.00 -2.66
C THR A 121 13.50 13.59 -1.31
N LYS A 122 14.31 13.41 -0.28
CA LYS A 122 13.91 12.87 1.03
C LYS A 122 14.53 13.65 2.17
N VAL A 123 13.83 13.69 3.29
CA VAL A 123 14.37 14.07 4.61
C VAL A 123 14.81 12.82 5.35
N PHE A 124 15.93 12.93 6.04
CA PHE A 124 16.56 11.87 6.79
C PHE A 124 16.52 12.22 8.27
N PHE A 125 16.11 11.28 9.12
CA PHE A 125 16.00 11.47 10.56
C PHE A 125 16.77 10.41 11.33
N LYS A 126 17.30 10.79 12.50
CA LYS A 126 17.82 9.85 13.48
C LYS A 126 16.68 8.99 14.07
N ALA A 127 17.07 7.93 14.77
CA ALA A 127 16.13 7.12 15.52
C ALA A 127 15.45 7.96 16.62
N GLY A 128 14.16 7.71 16.88
CA GLY A 128 13.37 8.43 17.88
C GLY A 128 12.71 9.73 17.38
N VAL A 129 13.39 10.47 16.50
CA VAL A 129 12.93 11.80 16.03
C VAL A 129 11.56 11.76 15.33
N VAL A 130 11.32 10.75 14.48
CA VAL A 130 10.02 10.59 13.80
C VAL A 130 8.92 10.25 14.80
N GLY A 131 9.22 9.48 15.84
CA GLY A 131 8.25 9.18 16.91
C GLY A 131 7.84 10.46 17.63
N TYR A 132 8.81 11.29 18.00
CA TYR A 132 8.54 12.59 18.61
C TYR A 132 7.68 13.51 17.72
N LEU A 133 7.93 13.52 16.40
CA LEU A 133 7.10 14.27 15.45
C LEU A 133 5.66 13.74 15.35
N GLU A 134 5.46 12.42 15.44
CA GLU A 134 4.12 11.83 15.48
C GLU A 134 3.40 12.14 16.80
N ASP A 135 4.10 12.10 17.94
CA ASP A 135 3.50 12.45 19.24
C ASP A 135 2.97 13.89 19.24
N LEU A 136 3.79 14.85 18.78
CA LEU A 136 3.35 16.26 18.62
C LEU A 136 2.16 16.41 17.67
N ARG A 137 2.14 15.59 16.62
CA ARG A 137 1.07 15.62 15.61
C ARG A 137 -0.23 15.08 16.19
N ASP A 138 -0.16 14.00 16.96
CA ASP A 138 -1.32 13.39 17.61
C ASP A 138 -1.93 14.31 18.66
N GLU A 139 -1.11 15.04 19.43
CA GLU A 139 -1.61 16.09 20.35
C GLU A 139 -2.41 17.17 19.61
N ARG A 140 -1.87 17.68 18.50
CA ARG A 140 -2.55 18.72 17.68
C ARG A 140 -3.81 18.19 17.03
N LEU A 141 -3.77 16.99 16.46
CA LEU A 141 -4.93 16.34 15.85
C LEU A 141 -6.03 16.09 16.88
N THR A 142 -5.68 15.66 18.09
CA THR A 142 -6.65 15.43 19.17
C THR A 142 -7.41 16.71 19.50
N SER A 143 -6.73 17.85 19.60
CA SER A 143 -7.38 19.15 19.80
C SER A 143 -8.33 19.52 18.66
N ILE A 144 -7.88 19.35 17.40
CA ILE A 144 -8.67 19.70 16.22
C ILE A 144 -9.91 18.81 16.08
N ILE A 145 -9.73 17.50 16.25
CA ILE A 145 -10.82 16.52 16.19
C ILE A 145 -11.84 16.80 17.30
N SER A 146 -11.39 17.15 18.50
CA SER A 146 -12.28 17.52 19.61
C SER A 146 -13.14 18.75 19.26
N MET A 147 -12.54 19.79 18.66
CA MET A 147 -13.28 20.96 18.18
C MET A 147 -14.26 20.59 17.06
N PHE A 148 -13.85 19.77 16.09
CA PHE A 148 -14.71 19.33 15.00
C PHE A 148 -15.91 18.52 15.51
N GLN A 149 -15.68 17.59 16.44
CA GLN A 149 -16.73 16.84 17.10
C GLN A 149 -17.71 17.76 17.85
N ALA A 150 -17.21 18.79 18.55
CA ALA A 150 -18.04 19.78 19.22
C ALA A 150 -18.93 20.56 18.23
N HIS A 151 -18.40 20.92 17.06
CA HIS A 151 -19.18 21.57 16.00
C HIS A 151 -20.30 20.67 15.45
N ILE A 152 -19.99 19.39 15.18
CA ILE A 152 -20.99 18.41 14.72
C ILE A 152 -22.08 18.22 15.77
N ARG A 153 -21.69 17.97 17.04
CA ARG A 153 -22.65 17.80 18.14
C ARG A 153 -23.53 19.04 18.30
N GLY A 154 -22.93 20.23 18.24
CA GLY A 154 -23.65 21.50 18.28
C GLY A 154 -24.63 21.66 17.12
N TYR A 155 -24.24 21.29 15.90
CA TYR A 155 -25.12 21.34 14.73
C TYR A 155 -26.31 20.39 14.86
N LEU A 156 -26.06 19.14 15.26
CA LEU A 156 -27.11 18.14 15.49
C LEU A 156 -28.11 18.60 16.56
N MET A 157 -27.60 19.14 17.67
CA MET A 157 -28.46 19.62 18.76
C MET A 157 -29.28 20.85 18.36
N ARG A 158 -28.72 21.80 17.60
CA ARG A 158 -29.48 22.94 17.07
C ARG A 158 -30.60 22.49 16.12
N LYS A 159 -30.34 21.50 15.26
CA LYS A 159 -31.37 20.91 14.38
C LYS A 159 -32.48 20.24 15.18
N ALA A 160 -32.12 19.44 16.20
CA ALA A 160 -33.08 18.80 17.09
C ALA A 160 -33.90 19.83 17.89
N TYR A 161 -33.24 20.86 18.42
CA TYR A 161 -33.88 21.94 19.18
C TYR A 161 -34.87 22.74 18.33
N LYS A 162 -34.53 23.03 17.07
CA LYS A 162 -35.46 23.68 16.12
C LYS A 162 -36.74 22.85 15.95
N LYS A 163 -36.62 21.53 15.79
CA LYS A 163 -37.78 20.62 15.71
C LYS A 163 -38.65 20.70 16.98
N LEU A 164 -38.05 20.77 18.16
CA LEU A 164 -38.79 20.93 19.43
C LEU A 164 -39.51 22.29 19.51
N CYS A 165 -38.87 23.37 19.06
CA CYS A 165 -39.48 24.70 18.99
C CYS A 165 -40.68 24.71 18.03
N ASP A 166 -40.49 24.16 16.83
CA ASP A 166 -41.55 24.04 15.82
C ASP A 166 -42.72 23.18 16.35
N GLN A 167 -42.43 22.10 17.08
CA GLN A 167 -43.44 21.28 17.75
C GLN A 167 -44.23 22.06 18.81
N ARG A 168 -43.57 22.91 19.62
CA ARG A 168 -44.23 23.74 20.63
C ARG A 168 -45.20 24.74 20.00
N VAL A 169 -44.77 25.41 18.92
CA VAL A 169 -45.63 26.33 18.16
C VAL A 169 -46.78 25.56 17.50
N GLY A 170 -46.47 24.44 16.83
CA GLY A 170 -47.44 23.57 16.19
C GLY A 170 -48.52 23.07 17.16
N LEU A 171 -48.13 22.66 18.37
CA LEU A 171 -49.05 22.20 19.41
C LEU A 171 -50.05 23.29 19.83
N SER A 172 -49.58 24.53 19.97
CA SER A 172 -50.44 25.68 20.27
C SER A 172 -51.45 25.96 19.15
N VAL A 173 -51.00 25.89 17.90
CA VAL A 173 -51.86 26.05 16.71
C VAL A 173 -52.89 24.93 16.60
N ILE A 174 -52.48 23.68 16.81
CA ILE A 174 -53.37 22.51 16.78
C ILE A 174 -54.45 22.63 17.85
N GLN A 175 -54.08 22.94 19.10
CA GLN A 175 -55.06 23.14 20.19
C GLN A 175 -56.06 24.25 19.87
N ARG A 176 -55.59 25.39 19.35
CA ARG A 176 -56.46 26.49 18.92
C ARG A 176 -57.40 26.06 17.80
N ASN A 177 -56.89 25.36 16.80
CA ASN A 177 -57.66 24.89 15.65
C ASN A 177 -58.71 23.84 16.05
N ILE A 178 -58.40 22.92 16.96
CA ILE A 178 -59.38 21.94 17.47
C ILE A 178 -60.54 22.67 18.17
N ARG A 179 -60.25 23.65 19.02
CA ARG A 179 -61.30 24.46 19.68
C ARG A 179 -62.18 25.19 18.65
N LYS A 180 -61.58 25.80 17.63
CA LYS A 180 -62.31 26.48 16.54
C LYS A 180 -63.11 25.50 15.67
N TRP A 181 -62.57 24.31 15.39
CA TRP A 181 -63.26 23.27 14.63
C TRP A 181 -64.49 22.75 15.37
N LEU A 182 -64.41 22.55 16.69
CA LEU A 182 -65.55 22.16 17.51
C LEU A 182 -66.71 23.16 17.41
N LEU A 183 -66.40 24.46 17.32
CA LEU A 183 -67.39 25.51 17.07
C LEU A 183 -67.93 25.49 15.63
N MET A 184 -67.04 25.38 14.63
CA MET A 184 -67.43 25.44 13.21
C MET A 184 -68.13 24.18 12.69
N ARG A 185 -67.91 23.01 13.29
CA ARG A 185 -68.47 21.73 12.80
C ARG A 185 -70.00 21.76 12.69
N ASN A 186 -70.67 22.49 13.57
CA ASN A 186 -72.12 22.59 13.57
C ASN A 186 -72.67 23.70 12.67
N TRP A 187 -71.80 24.56 12.10
CA TRP A 187 -72.20 25.67 11.25
C TRP A 187 -72.66 25.18 9.86
N LEU A 188 -73.84 25.63 9.42
CA LEU A 188 -74.51 25.17 8.20
C LEU A 188 -73.70 25.44 6.92
N TRP A 189 -73.13 26.64 6.79
CA TRP A 189 -72.30 27.01 5.64
C TRP A 189 -71.02 26.17 5.53
N TRP A 190 -70.41 25.83 6.67
CA TRP A 190 -69.24 24.95 6.69
C TRP A 190 -69.57 23.54 6.19
N LYS A 191 -70.72 22.98 6.61
CA LYS A 191 -71.19 21.66 6.13
C LYS A 191 -71.39 21.64 4.61
N LEU A 192 -71.99 22.70 4.04
CA LEU A 192 -72.16 22.83 2.59
C LEU A 192 -70.79 22.84 1.88
N TYR A 193 -69.87 23.69 2.32
CA TYR A 193 -68.53 23.80 1.74
C TYR A 193 -67.77 22.46 1.76
N THR A 194 -67.82 21.73 2.87
CA THR A 194 -67.13 20.43 2.99
C THR A 194 -67.67 19.37 2.03
N LYS A 195 -68.96 19.42 1.65
CA LYS A 195 -69.56 18.52 0.66
C LYS A 195 -69.24 18.92 -0.78
N VAL A 196 -69.15 20.23 -1.05
CA VAL A 196 -68.94 20.75 -2.41
C VAL A 196 -67.46 20.75 -2.81
N LYS A 197 -66.53 21.04 -1.88
CA LYS A 197 -65.09 21.17 -2.17
C LYS A 197 -64.45 19.94 -2.84
N PRO A 198 -64.70 18.68 -2.41
CA PRO A 198 -64.11 17.51 -3.06
C PRO A 198 -64.57 17.30 -4.50
N LEU A 199 -65.73 17.84 -4.88
CA LEU A 199 -66.25 17.81 -6.25
C LEU A 199 -65.49 18.77 -7.18
N LEU A 200 -64.63 19.64 -6.64
CA LEU A 200 -63.81 20.63 -7.34
C LEU A 200 -62.33 20.20 -7.46
N ASN A 201 -62.06 18.88 -7.49
CA ASN A 201 -60.72 18.28 -7.44
C ASN A 201 -59.74 18.63 -8.60
N VAL A 202 -60.22 19.31 -9.64
CA VAL A 202 -59.44 19.57 -10.87
C VAL A 202 -58.16 20.37 -10.59
N ALA A 203 -58.21 21.39 -9.72
CA ALA A 203 -57.05 22.24 -9.43
C ALA A 203 -55.93 21.53 -8.65
N ARG A 204 -56.24 20.49 -7.86
CA ARG A 204 -55.25 19.75 -7.07
C ARG A 204 -54.48 18.73 -7.92
N ALA A 205 -55.13 18.21 -8.96
CA ALA A 205 -54.50 17.29 -9.90
C ALA A 205 -53.37 17.97 -10.70
N GLU A 206 -53.54 19.25 -11.08
CA GLU A 206 -52.50 20.01 -11.79
C GLU A 206 -51.23 20.22 -10.95
N ASP A 207 -51.37 20.59 -9.68
CA ASP A 207 -50.23 20.77 -8.78
C ASP A 207 -49.50 19.44 -8.50
N GLU A 208 -50.24 18.34 -8.32
CA GLU A 208 -49.65 17.00 -8.15
C GLU A 208 -48.95 16.51 -9.42
N MET A 209 -49.49 16.83 -10.60
CA MET A 209 -48.86 16.52 -11.87
C MET A 209 -47.55 17.28 -12.06
N LYS A 210 -47.51 18.58 -11.76
CA LYS A 210 -46.26 19.37 -11.82
C LYS A 210 -45.16 18.81 -10.93
N VAL A 211 -45.48 18.45 -9.68
CA VAL A 211 -44.51 17.84 -8.77
C VAL A 211 -44.00 16.50 -9.30
N LYS A 212 -44.88 15.67 -9.87
CA LYS A 212 -44.49 14.39 -10.48
C LYS A 212 -43.61 14.60 -11.70
N GLU A 213 -43.92 15.56 -12.56
CA GLU A 213 -43.12 15.91 -13.74
C GLU A 213 -41.71 16.37 -13.33
N GLU A 214 -41.57 17.23 -12.33
CA GLU A 214 -40.27 17.66 -11.81
C GLU A 214 -39.44 16.50 -11.24
N LEU A 215 -40.08 15.58 -10.49
CA LEU A 215 -39.41 14.41 -9.94
C LEU A 215 -38.97 13.44 -11.04
N LEU A 216 -39.82 13.26 -12.04
CA LEU A 216 -39.55 12.39 -13.19
C LEU A 216 -38.37 12.93 -13.99
N GLU A 217 -38.31 14.25 -14.21
CA GLU A 217 -37.21 14.90 -14.92
C GLU A 217 -35.88 14.76 -14.16
N LYS A 218 -35.88 14.99 -12.84
CA LYS A 218 -34.69 14.77 -12.00
C LYS A 218 -34.22 13.33 -12.05
N THR A 219 -35.14 12.38 -11.92
CA THR A 219 -34.81 10.94 -11.93
C THR A 219 -34.25 10.51 -13.28
N LYS A 220 -34.82 11.00 -14.39
CA LYS A 220 -34.28 10.76 -15.74
C LYS A 220 -32.87 11.31 -15.89
N SER A 221 -32.63 12.54 -15.44
CA SER A 221 -31.30 13.16 -15.52
C SER A 221 -30.26 12.41 -14.69
N GLU A 222 -30.62 11.96 -13.48
CA GLU A 222 -29.74 11.13 -12.65
C GLU A 222 -29.47 9.77 -13.28
N LEU A 223 -30.51 9.11 -13.81
CA LEU A 223 -30.37 7.83 -14.51
C LEU A 223 -29.40 7.96 -15.70
N GLU A 224 -29.56 8.98 -16.54
CA GLU A 224 -28.68 9.19 -17.70
C GLU A 224 -27.21 9.40 -17.29
N LYS A 225 -26.96 10.17 -16.21
CA LYS A 225 -25.60 10.35 -15.68
C LYS A 225 -25.02 9.04 -15.18
N THR A 226 -25.80 8.26 -14.43
CA THR A 226 -25.34 6.96 -13.90
C THR A 226 -25.08 5.94 -15.00
N GLU A 227 -25.89 5.92 -16.05
CA GLU A 227 -25.69 5.04 -17.20
C GLU A 227 -24.42 5.39 -17.98
N LYS A 228 -24.11 6.68 -18.15
CA LYS A 228 -22.86 7.13 -18.78
C LYS A 228 -21.64 6.65 -17.99
N VAL A 229 -21.61 6.92 -16.69
CA VAL A 229 -20.49 6.49 -15.81
C VAL A 229 -20.37 4.97 -15.79
N LYS A 230 -21.48 4.23 -15.77
CA LYS A 230 -21.47 2.77 -15.82
C LYS A 230 -20.82 2.26 -17.10
N LYS A 231 -21.19 2.81 -18.26
CA LYS A 231 -20.60 2.42 -19.56
C LYS A 231 -19.10 2.72 -19.61
N GLU A 232 -18.67 3.88 -19.14
CA GLU A 232 -17.25 4.25 -19.07
C GLU A 232 -16.45 3.28 -18.19
N LEU A 233 -16.99 2.89 -17.04
CA LEU A 233 -16.36 1.92 -16.14
C LEU A 233 -16.34 0.49 -16.73
N GLU A 234 -17.39 0.09 -17.44
CA GLU A 234 -17.44 -1.21 -18.13
C GLU A 234 -16.38 -1.27 -19.25
N GLU A 235 -16.24 -0.21 -20.05
CA GLU A 235 -15.19 -0.11 -21.08
C GLU A 235 -13.78 -0.17 -20.46
N GLN A 236 -13.53 0.59 -19.40
CA GLN A 236 -12.25 0.54 -18.69
C GLN A 236 -11.95 -0.86 -18.13
N ASN A 237 -12.95 -1.54 -17.58
CA ASN A 237 -12.77 -2.90 -17.06
C ASN A 237 -12.39 -3.89 -18.16
N VAL A 238 -13.06 -3.83 -19.33
CA VAL A 238 -12.71 -4.67 -20.49
C VAL A 238 -11.27 -4.40 -20.95
N THR A 239 -10.84 -3.14 -21.02
CA THR A 239 -9.45 -2.82 -21.42
C THR A 239 -8.42 -3.37 -20.43
N LEU A 240 -8.68 -3.28 -19.11
CA LEU A 240 -7.80 -3.82 -18.09
C LEU A 240 -7.75 -5.36 -18.10
N LEU A 241 -8.89 -6.01 -18.35
CA LEU A 241 -8.94 -7.46 -18.53
C LEU A 241 -8.17 -7.93 -19.75
N GLN A 242 -8.27 -7.19 -20.87
CA GLN A 242 -7.49 -7.48 -22.07
C GLN A 242 -5.99 -7.35 -21.78
N GLN A 243 -5.54 -6.24 -21.18
CA GLN A 243 -4.13 -6.04 -20.82
C GLN A 243 -3.61 -7.14 -19.88
N LYS A 244 -4.42 -7.56 -18.91
CA LYS A 244 -4.07 -8.68 -18.01
C LYS A 244 -3.89 -9.99 -18.79
N ASN A 245 -4.81 -10.29 -19.71
CA ASN A 245 -4.75 -11.51 -20.50
C ASN A 245 -3.55 -11.49 -21.46
N ASP A 246 -3.27 -10.35 -22.10
CA ASP A 246 -2.11 -10.17 -22.97
C ASP A 246 -0.80 -10.39 -22.20
N MET A 247 -0.68 -9.82 -21.00
CA MET A 247 0.48 -10.04 -20.12
C MET A 247 0.62 -11.51 -19.69
N TYR A 248 -0.51 -12.21 -19.48
CA TYR A 248 -0.49 -13.63 -19.14
C TYR A 248 -0.03 -14.50 -20.33
N ILE A 249 -0.50 -14.19 -21.54
CA ILE A 249 -0.06 -14.87 -22.77
C ILE A 249 1.43 -14.63 -23.02
N GLN A 250 1.90 -13.38 -22.87
CA GLN A 250 3.32 -13.06 -22.97
C GLN A 250 4.16 -13.83 -21.94
N LEU A 251 3.68 -13.91 -20.69
CA LEU A 251 4.35 -14.68 -19.65
C LEU A 251 4.43 -16.17 -20.00
N GLN A 252 3.37 -16.76 -20.56
CA GLN A 252 3.38 -18.16 -20.99
C GLN A 252 4.37 -18.39 -22.14
N ALA A 253 4.40 -17.50 -23.13
CA ALA A 253 5.35 -17.57 -24.24
C ALA A 253 6.81 -17.47 -23.77
N GLU A 254 7.09 -16.58 -22.81
CA GLU A 254 8.42 -16.47 -22.19
C GLU A 254 8.77 -17.72 -21.37
N GLN A 255 7.81 -18.35 -20.69
CA GLN A 255 8.05 -19.62 -20.00
C GLN A 255 8.40 -20.75 -20.98
N ASP A 256 7.70 -20.83 -22.10
CA ASP A 256 7.97 -21.83 -23.14
C ASP A 256 9.36 -21.58 -23.77
N ASN A 257 9.71 -20.32 -24.06
CA ASN A 257 11.04 -19.92 -24.53
C ASN A 257 12.15 -20.32 -23.54
N VAL A 258 11.90 -20.14 -22.24
CA VAL A 258 12.85 -20.57 -21.20
C VAL A 258 13.00 -22.08 -21.19
N ALA A 259 11.91 -22.85 -21.31
CA ALA A 259 11.96 -24.32 -21.38
C ALA A 259 12.79 -24.80 -22.59
N ASP A 260 12.62 -24.17 -23.76
CA ASP A 260 13.43 -24.47 -24.96
C ASP A 260 14.92 -24.14 -24.74
N CYS A 261 15.22 -23.05 -24.03
CA CYS A 261 16.59 -22.71 -23.67
C CYS A 261 17.18 -23.71 -22.66
N GLU A 262 16.39 -24.16 -21.68
CA GLU A 262 16.80 -25.19 -20.73
C GLU A 262 17.14 -26.52 -21.43
N GLU A 263 16.34 -26.94 -22.42
CA GLU A 263 16.64 -28.15 -23.21
C GLU A 263 17.95 -28.02 -23.99
N LYS A 264 18.21 -26.85 -24.60
CA LYS A 264 19.48 -26.56 -25.28
C LYS A 264 20.66 -26.61 -24.32
N ILE A 265 20.50 -26.04 -23.12
CA ILE A 265 21.53 -26.07 -22.07
C ILE A 265 21.81 -27.52 -21.65
N GLU A 266 20.78 -28.34 -21.46
CA GLU A 266 20.97 -29.75 -21.08
C GLU A 266 21.74 -30.54 -22.16
N LYS A 267 21.45 -30.30 -23.43
CA LYS A 267 22.20 -30.89 -24.56
C LYS A 267 23.66 -30.47 -24.56
N LEU A 268 23.93 -29.18 -24.37
CA LEU A 268 25.30 -28.65 -24.31
C LEU A 268 26.07 -29.21 -23.10
N ILE A 269 25.42 -29.39 -21.96
CA ILE A 269 26.04 -30.02 -20.78
C ILE A 269 26.43 -31.47 -21.09
N LYS A 270 25.56 -32.26 -21.73
CA LYS A 270 25.88 -33.64 -22.13
C LYS A 270 27.08 -33.69 -23.08
N GLN A 271 27.06 -32.84 -24.12
CA GLN A 271 28.19 -32.73 -25.06
C GLN A 271 29.49 -32.32 -24.36
N LYS A 272 29.43 -31.40 -23.39
CA LYS A 272 30.60 -30.99 -22.61
C LYS A 272 31.20 -32.16 -21.85
N VAL A 273 30.37 -32.98 -21.18
CA VAL A 273 30.85 -34.16 -20.45
C VAL A 273 31.49 -35.18 -21.40
N ASP A 274 30.88 -35.42 -22.57
CA ASP A 274 31.44 -36.32 -23.58
C ASP A 274 32.80 -35.83 -24.09
N PHE A 275 32.91 -34.52 -24.41
CA PHE A 275 34.18 -33.93 -24.83
C PHE A 275 35.24 -33.92 -23.72
N GLU A 276 34.86 -33.68 -22.46
CA GLU A 276 35.77 -33.79 -21.32
C GLU A 276 36.29 -35.22 -21.14
N SER A 277 35.46 -36.24 -21.39
CA SER A 277 35.90 -37.64 -21.38
C SER A 277 36.87 -37.95 -22.51
N GLN A 278 36.60 -37.47 -23.72
CA GLN A 278 37.50 -37.64 -24.87
C GLN A 278 38.85 -36.94 -24.65
N ILE A 279 38.84 -35.73 -24.07
CA ILE A 279 40.07 -35.01 -23.74
C ILE A 279 40.90 -35.84 -22.75
N LYS A 280 40.30 -36.36 -21.68
CA LYS A 280 41.02 -37.21 -20.72
C LYS A 280 41.60 -38.47 -21.34
N GLU A 281 40.84 -39.17 -22.19
CA GLU A 281 41.35 -40.37 -22.88
C GLU A 281 42.52 -40.04 -23.81
N MET A 282 42.46 -38.89 -24.50
CA MET A 282 43.54 -38.43 -25.38
C MET A 282 44.77 -37.95 -24.59
N GLU A 283 44.57 -37.32 -23.42
CA GLU A 283 45.64 -36.96 -22.49
C GLU A 283 46.35 -38.20 -21.93
N GLU A 284 45.62 -39.24 -21.54
CA GLU A 284 46.19 -40.53 -21.09
C GLU A 284 46.97 -41.21 -22.22
N ARG A 285 46.41 -41.28 -23.44
CA ARG A 285 47.12 -41.84 -24.61
C ARG A 285 48.40 -41.08 -24.97
N LEU A 286 48.37 -39.75 -24.85
CA LEU A 286 49.55 -38.94 -25.13
C LEU A 286 50.67 -39.25 -24.12
N LEU A 287 50.32 -39.38 -22.83
CA LEU A 287 51.23 -39.80 -21.77
C LEU A 287 51.85 -41.18 -22.06
N ASP A 288 51.03 -42.16 -22.44
CA ASP A 288 51.51 -43.51 -22.78
C ASP A 288 52.51 -43.49 -23.97
N GLU A 289 52.25 -42.69 -25.00
CA GLU A 289 53.14 -42.53 -26.16
C GLU A 289 54.42 -41.76 -25.83
N GLU A 290 54.35 -40.75 -24.97
CA GLU A 290 55.52 -40.01 -24.46
C GLU A 290 56.44 -40.94 -23.64
N ASP A 291 55.86 -41.77 -22.77
CA ASP A 291 56.59 -42.79 -22.01
C ASP A 291 57.22 -43.85 -22.94
N ALA A 292 56.47 -44.33 -23.95
CA ALA A 292 56.99 -45.27 -24.95
C ALA A 292 58.13 -44.68 -25.80
N ALA A 293 58.02 -43.40 -26.19
CA ALA A 293 59.08 -42.68 -26.91
C ALA A 293 60.34 -42.52 -26.05
N ALA A 294 60.18 -42.17 -24.77
CA ALA A 294 61.29 -42.08 -23.82
C ALA A 294 61.99 -43.44 -23.63
N GLU A 295 61.23 -44.54 -23.52
CA GLU A 295 61.79 -45.89 -23.46
C GLU A 295 62.57 -46.25 -24.73
N LEU A 296 62.04 -45.92 -25.92
CA LEU A 296 62.71 -46.15 -27.20
C LEU A 296 64.01 -45.35 -27.32
N GLU A 297 64.00 -44.10 -26.85
CA GLU A 297 65.19 -43.25 -26.83
C GLU A 297 66.25 -43.77 -25.85
N GLU A 298 65.85 -44.28 -24.70
CA GLU A 298 66.75 -45.01 -23.79
C GLU A 298 67.34 -46.27 -24.43
N LYS A 299 66.51 -47.09 -25.11
CA LYS A 299 66.96 -48.30 -25.80
C LYS A 299 67.95 -47.95 -26.92
N LYS A 300 67.73 -46.85 -27.64
CA LYS A 300 68.67 -46.35 -28.67
C LYS A 300 70.01 -45.95 -28.07
N LYS A 301 70.02 -45.21 -26.94
CA LYS A 301 71.25 -44.86 -26.21
C LYS A 301 72.04 -46.06 -25.67
N LYS A 302 71.41 -47.22 -25.50
CA LYS A 302 72.08 -48.46 -25.06
C LYS A 302 72.65 -49.29 -26.23
N LEU A 303 72.25 -48.98 -27.46
CA LEU A 303 72.69 -49.66 -28.69
C LEU A 303 73.84 -48.93 -29.41
N ASP A 304 73.97 -47.62 -29.18
CA ASP A 304 75.14 -46.80 -29.54
C ASP A 304 76.25 -46.90 -28.46
#